data_AF-A0A9N9NWD9-F1
#
_entry.id   AF-A0A9N9NWD9-F1
#
_cell.length_a   1.000
_cell.length_b   1.000
_cell.length_c   1.000
_cell.angle_alpha   90.00
_cell.angle_beta   90.00
_cell.angle_gamma   90.00
#
_symmetry.space_group_name_H-M   'P 1'
#
loop_
_entity.id
_entity.type
_entity.pdbx_description
1 polymer ?
#
loop_
_entity_poly.entity_id
_entity_poly.type
_entity_poly.pdbx_seq_one_letter_code
_entity_poly.pdbx_strand_id
1 'polypeptide(L)'
;MNFKDTHEEPGKIEKIFESLDIESFAEKLGLYQFTKIKDDLKKFYDFAGSDFTWPSTMDAQERCVVFDYITDPEWSEGGVGRELATNTIAYRKFLESKTLDPSKGTHVLLVHGQIKRYGQEISANEYDELVGQGFIYAPIIETMSDSVTEK
;
A
#
# COMPACT_ATOMS: atom_id res chain seq x y z
N MET A 1 -14.51 -34.56 43.28
CA MET A 1 -13.86 -33.27 42.95
C MET A 1 -12.58 -33.56 42.19
N ASN A 2 -12.46 -33.03 40.98
CA ASN A 2 -11.20 -32.71 40.30
C ASN A 2 -11.61 -31.98 39.00
N PHE A 3 -11.96 -30.70 39.14
CA PHE A 3 -11.89 -29.80 38.00
C PHE A 3 -10.41 -29.62 37.71
N LYS A 4 -9.93 -30.19 36.60
CA LYS A 4 -8.63 -29.81 36.07
C LYS A 4 -8.81 -28.40 35.53
N ASP A 5 -8.39 -27.41 36.30
CA ASP A 5 -8.14 -26.07 35.79
C ASP A 5 -7.05 -26.18 34.73
N THR A 6 -7.46 -26.25 33.47
CA THR A 6 -6.61 -25.94 32.33
C THR A 6 -6.41 -24.43 32.33
N HIS A 7 -5.46 -23.97 33.14
CA HIS A 7 -4.85 -22.66 32.97
C HIS A 7 -4.08 -22.65 31.64
N GLU A 8 -4.76 -22.31 30.55
CA GLU A 8 -4.08 -21.89 29.33
C GLU A 8 -3.46 -20.52 29.57
N GLU A 9 -2.15 -20.39 29.32
CA GLU A 9 -1.42 -19.14 29.53
C GLU A 9 -2.02 -18.02 28.65
N PRO A 10 -2.33 -16.85 29.22
CA PRO A 10 -3.01 -15.76 28.49
C PRO A 10 -2.24 -15.31 27.23
N GLY A 11 -0.91 -15.36 27.24
CA GLY A 11 -0.08 -15.02 26.07
C GLY A 11 -0.12 -16.04 24.93
N LYS A 12 -0.60 -17.26 25.16
CA LYS A 12 -0.80 -18.26 24.09
C LYS A 12 -2.09 -18.00 23.33
N ILE A 13 -3.14 -17.57 24.03
CA ILE A 13 -4.45 -17.26 23.47
C ILE A 13 -4.36 -16.00 22.59
N GLU A 14 -3.72 -14.94 23.06
CA GLU A 14 -3.51 -13.70 22.27
C GLU A 14 -2.76 -13.95 20.96
N LYS A 15 -1.68 -14.74 21.00
CA LYS A 15 -0.93 -15.11 19.79
C LYS A 15 -1.75 -15.92 18.80
N ILE A 16 -2.65 -16.79 19.29
CA ILE A 16 -3.56 -17.56 18.43
C ILE A 16 -4.55 -16.60 17.74
N PHE A 17 -5.15 -15.68 18.48
CA PHE A 17 -6.07 -14.68 17.92
C PHE A 17 -5.39 -13.76 16.90
N GLU A 18 -4.19 -13.26 17.20
CA GLU A 18 -3.41 -12.44 16.25
C GLU A 18 -3.07 -13.23 14.97
N SER A 19 -2.68 -14.51 15.11
CA SER A 19 -2.37 -15.35 13.94
C SER A 19 -3.59 -15.64 13.06
N LEU A 20 -4.76 -15.88 13.68
CA LEU A 20 -6.02 -16.09 12.96
C LEU A 20 -6.45 -14.81 12.23
N ASP A 21 -6.26 -13.65 12.85
CA ASP A 21 -6.60 -12.37 12.25
C ASP A 21 -5.72 -12.08 11.03
N ILE A 22 -4.40 -12.26 11.15
CA ILE A 22 -3.46 -12.09 10.02
C ILE A 22 -3.76 -13.04 8.86
N GLU A 23 -4.07 -14.32 9.14
CA GLU A 23 -4.40 -15.30 8.10
C GLU A 23 -5.70 -14.89 7.38
N SER A 24 -6.76 -14.54 8.12
CA SER A 24 -8.02 -14.08 7.53
C SER A 24 -7.87 -12.78 6.73
N PHE A 25 -7.05 -11.86 7.22
CA PHE A 25 -6.70 -10.60 6.55
C PHE A 25 -5.95 -10.87 5.23
N ALA A 26 -4.98 -11.78 5.25
CA ALA A 26 -4.22 -12.17 4.07
C ALA A 26 -5.10 -12.85 3.01
N GLU A 27 -6.03 -13.72 3.42
CA GLU A 27 -7.02 -14.32 2.52
C GLU A 27 -7.93 -13.26 1.89
N LYS A 28 -8.53 -12.38 2.71
CA LYS A 28 -9.40 -11.28 2.26
C LYS A 28 -8.73 -10.39 1.21
N LEU A 29 -7.44 -10.09 1.39
CA LEU A 29 -6.68 -9.21 0.51
C LEU A 29 -5.96 -9.94 -0.63
N GLY A 30 -6.02 -11.28 -0.67
CA GLY A 30 -5.34 -12.11 -1.66
C GLY A 30 -3.81 -12.10 -1.55
N LEU A 31 -3.24 -11.82 -0.37
CA LEU A 31 -1.79 -11.64 -0.20
C LEU A 31 -0.98 -12.93 -0.42
N TYR A 32 -1.63 -14.10 -0.36
CA TYR A 32 -1.00 -15.38 -0.65
C TYR A 32 -0.53 -15.54 -2.10
N GLN A 33 -0.98 -14.65 -3.00
CA GLN A 33 -0.43 -14.58 -4.36
C GLN A 33 0.97 -13.94 -4.39
N PHE A 34 1.34 -13.16 -3.37
CA PHE A 34 2.64 -12.49 -3.24
C PHE A 34 3.60 -13.30 -2.37
N THR A 35 3.13 -13.79 -1.21
CA THR A 35 3.99 -14.51 -0.26
C THR A 35 3.23 -15.50 0.61
N LYS A 36 3.94 -16.48 1.15
CA LYS A 36 3.46 -17.36 2.24
C LYS A 36 4.24 -17.15 3.54
N ILE A 37 5.14 -16.16 3.57
CA ILE A 37 6.00 -15.86 4.71
C ILE A 37 5.16 -15.10 5.74
N LYS A 38 4.98 -15.69 6.93
CA LYS A 38 4.14 -15.12 7.99
C LYS A 38 4.62 -13.75 8.45
N ASP A 39 5.93 -13.54 8.51
CA ASP A 39 6.51 -12.26 8.94
C ASP A 39 6.18 -11.13 7.96
N ASP A 40 6.16 -11.40 6.65
CA ASP A 40 5.80 -10.40 5.64
C ASP A 40 4.31 -10.06 5.67
N LEU A 41 3.45 -11.07 5.87
CA LEU A 41 2.02 -10.85 6.11
C LEU A 41 1.81 -9.99 7.36
N LYS A 42 2.56 -10.25 8.43
CA LYS A 42 2.50 -9.45 9.66
C LYS A 42 2.96 -8.00 9.42
N LYS A 43 4.08 -7.77 8.73
CA LYS A 43 4.54 -6.41 8.39
C LYS A 43 3.46 -5.62 7.65
N PHE A 44 2.82 -6.25 6.66
CA PHE A 44 1.76 -5.59 5.90
C PHE A 44 0.49 -5.36 6.74
N TYR A 45 0.13 -6.31 7.60
CA TYR A 45 -0.96 -6.15 8.56
C TYR A 45 -0.70 -4.97 9.52
N ASP A 46 0.50 -4.89 10.11
CA ASP A 46 0.91 -3.79 11.01
C ASP A 46 0.94 -2.42 10.30
N PHE A 47 1.18 -2.42 8.98
CA PHE A 47 1.10 -1.21 8.17
C PHE A 47 -0.34 -0.77 7.92
N ALA A 48 -1.17 -1.69 7.43
CA ALA A 48 -2.46 -1.38 6.84
C ALA A 48 -3.62 -1.34 7.87
N GLY A 49 -3.52 -2.17 8.92
CA GLY A 49 -4.58 -2.43 9.88
C GLY A 49 -5.63 -3.42 9.37
N SER A 50 -6.35 -4.07 10.28
CA SER A 50 -7.34 -5.11 10.01
C SER A 50 -8.45 -4.69 9.04
N ASP A 51 -8.85 -3.42 9.10
CA ASP A 51 -9.96 -2.88 8.31
C ASP A 51 -9.57 -2.50 6.88
N PHE A 52 -8.30 -2.64 6.52
CA PHE A 52 -7.83 -2.26 5.19
C PHE A 52 -8.54 -3.03 4.07
N THR A 53 -8.75 -2.32 2.97
CA THR A 53 -9.19 -2.86 1.68
C THR A 53 -8.44 -2.14 0.58
N TRP A 54 -8.00 -2.89 -0.44
CA TRP A 54 -7.41 -2.30 -1.63
C TRP A 54 -8.39 -1.32 -2.30
N PRO A 55 -7.90 -0.17 -2.84
CA PRO A 55 -8.66 0.59 -3.82
C PRO A 55 -9.13 -0.35 -4.95
N SER A 56 -10.42 -0.27 -5.29
CA SER A 56 -11.06 -1.04 -6.37
C SER A 56 -10.38 -0.91 -7.75
N THR A 57 -9.72 0.22 -8.00
CA THR A 57 -9.00 0.56 -9.23
C THR A 57 -7.57 0.06 -9.24
N MET A 58 -7.05 -0.38 -8.09
CA MET A 58 -5.68 -0.85 -7.98
C MET A 58 -5.58 -2.29 -8.49
N ASP A 59 -4.75 -2.51 -9.49
CA ASP A 59 -4.56 -3.83 -10.11
C ASP A 59 -3.62 -4.75 -9.30
N ALA A 60 -3.45 -5.99 -9.73
CA ALA A 60 -2.64 -6.97 -9.02
C ALA A 60 -1.13 -6.60 -8.99
N GLN A 61 -0.62 -5.95 -10.05
CA GLN A 61 0.77 -5.54 -10.14
C GLN A 61 1.06 -4.40 -9.17
N GLU A 62 0.17 -3.41 -9.11
CA GLU A 62 0.29 -2.31 -8.17
C GLU A 62 0.18 -2.76 -6.72
N ARG A 63 -0.73 -3.71 -6.43
CA ARG A 63 -0.82 -4.32 -5.10
C ARG A 63 0.46 -5.06 -4.73
N CYS A 64 1.11 -5.74 -5.68
CA CYS A 64 2.41 -6.37 -5.47
C CYS A 64 3.46 -5.32 -5.11
N VAL A 65 3.56 -4.24 -5.89
CA VAL A 65 4.52 -3.14 -5.63
C VAL A 65 4.29 -2.51 -4.25
N VAL A 66 3.04 -2.21 -3.90
CA VAL A 66 2.71 -1.68 -2.56
C VAL A 66 3.05 -2.67 -1.46
N PHE A 67 2.84 -3.97 -1.69
CA PHE A 67 3.24 -5.01 -0.75
C PHE A 67 4.77 -5.03 -0.57
N ASP A 68 5.53 -5.03 -1.66
CA ASP A 68 6.99 -5.06 -1.67
C ASP A 68 7.60 -3.85 -0.95
N TYR A 69 7.03 -2.66 -1.13
CA TYR A 69 7.44 -1.46 -0.39
C TYR A 69 7.36 -1.62 1.13
N ILE A 70 6.50 -2.50 1.63
CA ILE A 70 6.33 -2.74 3.07
C ILE A 70 7.17 -3.93 3.55
N THR A 71 7.34 -4.95 2.73
CA THR A 71 7.89 -6.23 3.20
C THR A 71 9.35 -6.42 2.85
N ASP A 72 9.81 -5.88 1.72
CA ASP A 72 11.19 -6.02 1.28
C ASP A 72 12.12 -5.11 2.10
N PRO A 73 13.21 -5.66 2.68
CA PRO A 73 14.21 -4.89 3.39
C PRO A 73 14.81 -3.71 2.60
N GLU A 74 14.87 -3.79 1.27
CA GLU A 74 15.39 -2.71 0.40
C GLU A 74 14.66 -1.38 0.62
N TRP A 75 13.36 -1.43 0.89
CA TRP A 75 12.51 -0.24 1.07
C TRP A 75 12.34 0.17 2.53
N SER A 76 12.91 -0.59 3.47
CA SER A 76 12.75 -0.35 4.90
C SER A 76 13.59 0.83 5.41
N GLU A 77 14.65 1.20 4.69
CA GLU A 77 15.53 2.30 5.10
C GLU A 77 14.79 3.64 5.10
N GLY A 78 14.93 4.40 6.20
CA GLY A 78 14.36 5.74 6.33
C GLY A 78 12.82 5.81 6.31
N GLY A 79 12.11 4.68 6.27
CA GLY A 79 10.65 4.65 6.12
C GLY A 79 10.16 4.98 4.70
N VAL A 80 11.06 4.99 3.71
CA VAL A 80 10.75 5.34 2.31
C VAL A 80 9.67 4.43 1.72
N GLY A 81 9.76 3.13 1.94
CA GLY A 81 8.78 2.16 1.47
C GLY A 81 7.39 2.40 2.04
N ARG A 82 7.29 2.69 3.35
CA ARG A 82 6.01 3.00 4.00
C ARG A 82 5.34 4.23 3.39
N GLU A 83 6.16 5.23 3.06
CA GLU A 83 5.69 6.48 2.46
C GLU A 83 5.28 6.28 1.00
N LEU A 84 6.06 5.53 0.20
CA LEU A 84 5.68 5.13 -1.17
C LEU A 84 4.37 4.34 -1.19
N ALA A 85 4.22 3.34 -0.31
CA ALA A 85 2.98 2.57 -0.18
C ALA A 85 1.78 3.47 0.16
N THR A 86 1.95 4.38 1.12
CA THR A 86 0.92 5.34 1.54
C THR A 86 0.51 6.24 0.37
N ASN A 87 1.48 6.79 -0.35
CA ASN A 87 1.25 7.68 -1.48
C ASN A 87 0.56 6.97 -2.64
N THR A 88 0.98 5.75 -2.98
CA THR A 88 0.36 4.94 -4.04
C THR A 88 -1.10 4.61 -3.73
N ILE A 89 -1.40 4.21 -2.49
CA ILE A 89 -2.78 3.95 -2.05
C ILE A 89 -3.61 5.23 -2.10
N ALA A 90 -3.07 6.36 -1.63
CA ALA A 90 -3.77 7.65 -1.65
C ALA A 90 -4.07 8.12 -3.07
N TYR A 91 -3.12 7.99 -4.00
CA TYR A 91 -3.32 8.33 -5.40
C TYR A 91 -4.47 7.55 -6.04
N ARG A 92 -4.52 6.22 -5.84
CA ARG A 92 -5.64 5.40 -6.32
C ARG A 92 -6.98 5.83 -5.72
N LYS A 93 -7.03 6.18 -4.43
CA LYS A 93 -8.24 6.74 -3.80
C LYS A 93 -8.66 8.08 -4.40
N PHE A 94 -7.73 8.95 -4.76
CA PHE A 94 -8.05 10.22 -5.43
C PHE A 94 -8.58 10.02 -6.85
N LEU A 95 -8.06 9.04 -7.60
CA LEU A 95 -8.61 8.65 -8.90
C LEU A 95 -10.04 8.12 -8.77
N GLU A 96 -10.28 7.21 -7.82
CA GLU A 96 -11.61 6.61 -7.58
C GLU A 96 -12.67 7.65 -7.22
N SER A 97 -12.30 8.57 -6.33
CA SER A 97 -13.18 9.64 -5.88
C SER A 97 -13.31 10.78 -6.88
N LYS A 98 -12.56 10.75 -8.00
CA LYS A 98 -12.54 11.77 -9.06
C LYS A 98 -12.27 13.18 -8.50
N THR A 99 -11.42 13.28 -7.48
CA THR A 99 -11.11 14.55 -6.82
C THR A 99 -9.88 15.26 -7.40
N LEU A 100 -9.15 14.60 -8.31
CA LEU A 100 -8.06 15.24 -9.04
C LEU A 100 -8.62 16.25 -10.03
N ASP A 101 -7.94 17.39 -10.16
CA ASP A 101 -8.37 18.52 -11.00
C ASP A 101 -7.43 18.65 -12.22
N PRO A 102 -7.86 18.19 -13.40
CA PRO A 102 -7.05 18.26 -14.62
C PRO A 102 -6.77 19.70 -15.09
N SER A 103 -7.51 20.71 -14.60
CA SER A 103 -7.25 22.10 -14.97
C SER A 103 -5.99 22.66 -14.30
N LYS A 104 -5.50 22.00 -13.24
CA LYS A 104 -4.34 22.43 -12.46
C LYS A 104 -3.01 21.82 -12.92
N GLY A 105 -3.04 20.80 -13.77
CA GLY A 105 -1.85 20.13 -14.29
C GLY A 105 -2.17 18.82 -14.97
N THR A 106 -1.13 18.13 -15.46
CA THR A 106 -1.26 16.78 -16.04
C THR A 106 -0.88 15.69 -15.04
N HIS A 107 -0.13 16.06 -14.00
CA HIS A 107 0.38 15.19 -12.94
C HIS A 107 0.14 15.80 -11.55
N VAL A 108 0.22 14.95 -10.54
CA VAL A 108 0.17 15.32 -9.12
C VAL A 108 1.38 14.77 -8.38
N LEU A 109 1.94 15.61 -7.52
CA LEU A 109 2.95 15.22 -6.53
C LEU A 109 2.22 14.86 -5.23
N LEU A 110 2.41 13.62 -4.77
CA LEU A 110 1.93 13.19 -3.45
C LEU A 110 3.09 12.98 -2.48
N VAL A 111 2.88 13.48 -1.27
CA VAL A 111 3.74 13.28 -0.10
C VAL A 111 2.83 13.15 1.12
N HIS A 112 3.11 12.20 2.01
CA HIS A 112 2.33 11.86 3.21
C HIS A 112 0.85 11.57 2.93
N GLY A 113 0.56 10.91 1.80
CA GLY A 113 -0.78 10.59 1.34
C GLY A 113 -1.60 11.80 0.89
N GLN A 114 -0.98 12.96 0.71
CA GLN A 114 -1.65 14.22 0.36
C GLN A 114 -1.11 14.80 -0.93
N ILE A 115 -1.98 15.49 -1.68
CA ILE A 115 -1.58 16.23 -2.87
C ILE A 115 -0.80 17.47 -2.43
N LYS A 116 0.50 17.47 -2.69
CA LYS A 116 1.38 18.62 -2.40
C LYS A 116 1.26 19.70 -3.46
N ARG A 117 1.20 19.29 -4.74
CA ARG A 117 0.95 20.19 -5.88
C ARG A 117 0.53 19.44 -7.15
N TYR A 118 0.04 20.22 -8.11
CA TYR A 118 -0.16 19.80 -9.50
C TYR A 118 1.02 20.27 -10.35
N GLY A 119 1.23 19.65 -11.51
CA GLY A 119 2.25 20.10 -12.46
C GLY A 119 2.30 19.32 -13.77
N GLN A 120 3.30 19.64 -14.59
CA GLN A 120 3.62 18.89 -15.81
C GLN A 120 4.91 18.07 -15.64
N GLU A 121 5.92 18.65 -14.99
CA GLU A 121 7.21 18.02 -14.73
C GLU A 121 7.70 18.30 -13.30
N ILE A 122 8.69 17.53 -12.86
CA ILE A 122 9.50 17.80 -11.67
C ILE A 122 10.85 18.31 -12.16
N SER A 123 11.29 19.45 -11.63
CA SER A 123 12.64 19.96 -11.90
C SER A 123 13.71 19.12 -11.19
N ALA A 124 14.94 19.08 -11.70
CA ALA A 124 16.03 18.35 -11.06
C ALA A 124 16.26 18.79 -9.60
N ASN A 125 16.25 20.10 -9.32
CA ASN A 125 16.41 20.62 -7.97
C ASN A 125 15.30 20.13 -7.02
N GLU A 126 14.05 20.11 -7.51
CA GLU A 126 12.93 19.61 -6.71
C GLU A 126 13.00 18.10 -6.50
N TYR A 127 13.46 17.35 -7.51
CA TYR A 127 13.72 15.93 -7.36
C TYR A 127 14.75 15.67 -6.25
N ASP A 128 15.86 16.41 -6.25
CA ASP A 128 16.91 16.31 -5.23
C ASP A 128 16.42 16.65 -3.83
N GLU A 129 15.45 17.57 -3.70
CA GLU A 129 14.82 17.87 -2.41
C GLU A 129 13.90 16.74 -1.94
N LEU A 130 13.23 16.05 -2.85
CA LEU A 130 12.23 15.02 -2.55
C LEU A 130 12.82 13.61 -2.45
N VAL A 131 14.03 13.39 -2.99
CA VAL A 131 14.70 12.08 -2.96
C VAL A 131 14.83 11.59 -1.52
N GLY A 132 14.51 10.31 -1.29
CA GLY A 132 14.50 9.73 0.06
C GLY A 132 13.29 10.10 0.92
N GLN A 133 12.32 10.87 0.43
CA GLN A 133 11.04 11.11 1.12
C GLN A 133 9.94 10.13 0.70
N GLY A 134 10.16 9.27 -0.29
CA GLY A 134 9.13 8.32 -0.76
C GLY A 134 7.92 8.98 -1.44
N PHE A 135 8.15 10.06 -2.20
CA PHE A 135 7.10 10.72 -2.98
C PHE A 135 6.69 9.93 -4.22
N ILE A 136 5.50 10.20 -4.75
CA ILE A 136 5.13 9.80 -6.11
C ILE A 136 4.75 11.02 -6.95
N TYR A 137 5.07 10.96 -8.24
CA TYR A 137 4.61 11.91 -9.24
C TYR A 137 3.90 11.16 -10.34
N ALA A 138 2.58 11.27 -10.38
CA ALA A 138 1.72 10.40 -11.17
C ALA A 138 0.76 11.22 -12.03
N PRO A 139 0.36 10.72 -13.22
CA PRO A 139 -0.57 11.41 -14.10
C PRO A 139 -1.96 11.54 -13.48
N ILE A 140 -2.74 12.55 -13.87
CA ILE A 140 -4.13 12.70 -13.40
C ILE A 140 -5.11 11.89 -14.27
N ILE A 141 -4.75 11.71 -15.55
CA ILE A 141 -5.54 10.97 -16.51
C ILE A 141 -4.71 9.76 -16.92
N GLU A 142 -5.20 8.59 -16.57
CA GLU A 142 -4.68 7.34 -17.12
C GLU A 142 -5.28 7.18 -18.52
N THR A 143 -4.51 7.54 -19.54
CA THR A 143 -4.88 7.18 -20.90
C THR A 143 -4.85 5.66 -20.96
N MET A 144 -6.01 5.02 -21.15
CA MET A 144 -6.01 3.62 -21.57
C MET A 144 -5.14 3.56 -22.81
N SER A 145 -4.02 2.83 -22.74
CA SER A 145 -3.28 2.49 -23.93
C SER A 145 -4.26 1.76 -24.84
N ASP A 146 -4.68 2.43 -25.92
CA ASP A 146 -5.48 1.82 -26.97
C ASP A 146 -4.79 0.51 -27.33
N SER A 147 -5.42 -0.61 -26.98
CA SER A 147 -5.12 -1.87 -27.61
C SER A 147 -5.50 -1.70 -29.07
N VAL A 148 -4.53 -1.29 -29.88
CA VAL A 148 -4.58 -1.33 -31.34
C VAL A 148 -5.00 -2.75 -31.70
N THR A 149 -6.28 -2.89 -32.04
CA THR A 149 -6.77 -4.09 -32.68
C THR A 149 -6.61 -3.82 -34.16
N GLU A 150 -5.40 -4.06 -34.68
CA GLU A 150 -5.22 -4.29 -36.11
C GLU A 150 -5.88 -5.64 -36.44
N LYS A 151 -7.05 -5.58 -37.09
CA LYS A 151 -7.49 -6.57 -38.07
C LYS A 151 -8.34 -5.89 -39.15
#